data_AF-A0A842PP54-F1
#
_entry.id   AF-A0A842PP54-F1
#
_cell.length_a   1.000
_cell.length_b   1.000
_cell.length_c   1.000
_cell.angle_alpha   90.00
_cell.angle_beta   90.00
_cell.angle_gamma   90.00
#
_symmetry.space_group_name_H-M   'P 1'
#
loop_
_entity.id
_entity.type
_entity.pdbx_description
1 polymer ?
#
loop_
_entity_poly.entity_id
_entity_poly.type
_entity_poly.pdbx_seq_one_letter_code
_entity_poly.pdbx_strand_id
1 'polypeptide(L)'
;MFDGSPSRREFLKAAVAAGGAAALSACLDRAPDDPVPAGTDAFEALPSRQHAWNEFCRGDDHGNVEMPRHQVLLYLDLDGEGPPDEAARATVENAFRALDRAYERSHEGVIWSVAYSPRYFDRFDDPLPDSVDLPEPRALSPFETPDFDRQDALVHLASDRADAVLEAEQALLGEADEANGVAVDADLSGVFSVASRRTGFVGAGLPAEHQSDLNGIPDGNPVPEASPLFMGFKAGFAGNQATEEYVTIDEGPFAGATTKHVANIRQRLSDWYDEEDRYHRVMKLFSPAHAEQNLVDGVGDNLGDDSGIDAMLDRLRDDAFEFGHVGHAQKAARANRDEEGNVRLLRRHFESADDGVASLHFPSLQRGISAFEEVREAMNGTDLTDVPTVRQRVNNGILEYIFVKRRGNFLVPPREIRALPTPTGEVPGLAD
;
A
#
# COMPACT_ATOMS: atom_id res chain seq x y z
N MET A 1 34.19 18.11 17.52
CA MET A 1 34.34 16.78 16.93
C MET A 1 32.95 16.17 16.98
N PHE A 2 32.16 16.40 15.95
CA PHE A 2 30.84 15.80 15.82
C PHE A 2 31.08 14.37 15.35
N ASP A 3 30.65 13.40 16.14
CA ASP A 3 30.62 12.00 15.72
C ASP A 3 29.51 11.89 14.66
N GLY A 4 29.90 12.04 13.40
CA GLY A 4 29.01 12.12 12.23
C GLY A 4 28.53 10.76 11.73
N SER A 5 28.52 9.74 12.60
CA SER A 5 27.94 8.45 12.26
C SER A 5 26.40 8.55 12.31
N PRO A 6 25.68 8.15 11.24
CA PRO A 6 24.22 8.12 11.25
C PRO A 6 23.72 7.26 12.40
N SER A 7 22.57 7.61 12.97
CA SER A 7 21.95 6.80 14.01
C SER A 7 21.64 5.40 13.46
N ARG A 8 21.62 4.41 14.37
CA ARG A 8 21.28 3.00 14.05
C ARG A 8 20.05 2.90 13.15
N ARG A 9 19.00 3.65 13.52
CA ARG A 9 17.72 3.70 12.81
C ARG A 9 17.86 4.25 11.39
N GLU A 10 18.56 5.37 11.21
CA GLU A 10 18.79 6.00 9.88
C GLU A 10 19.55 5.06 8.93
N PHE A 11 20.51 4.30 9.47
CA PHE A 11 21.31 3.37 8.68
C PHE A 11 20.51 2.14 8.21
N LEU A 12 19.73 1.50 9.10
CA LEU A 12 18.89 0.34 8.73
C LEU A 12 17.93 0.67 7.58
N LYS A 13 17.42 1.91 7.56
CA LYS A 13 16.53 2.40 6.51
C LYS A 13 17.22 2.57 5.17
N ALA A 14 18.43 3.14 5.15
CA ALA A 14 19.22 3.27 3.94
C ALA A 14 19.55 1.89 3.35
N ALA A 15 19.76 0.89 4.22
CA ALA A 15 19.90 -0.49 3.82
C ALA A 15 18.60 -1.07 3.21
N VAL A 16 17.41 -0.82 3.79
CA VAL A 16 16.14 -1.25 3.14
C VAL A 16 16.01 -0.68 1.73
N ALA A 17 16.28 0.61 1.57
CA ALA A 17 16.25 1.27 0.26
C ALA A 17 17.28 0.67 -0.72
N ALA A 18 18.51 0.41 -0.26
CA ALA A 18 19.57 -0.17 -1.09
C ALA A 18 19.28 -1.64 -1.49
N GLY A 19 18.70 -2.42 -0.58
CA GLY A 19 18.45 -3.85 -0.76
C GLY A 19 19.71 -4.70 -0.91
N GLY A 20 19.52 -6.01 -1.08
CA GLY A 20 20.60 -6.98 -1.34
C GLY A 20 21.38 -7.41 -0.10
N ALA A 21 22.22 -8.43 -0.27
CA ALA A 21 23.00 -9.05 0.81
C ALA A 21 23.90 -8.06 1.60
N ALA A 22 24.46 -7.03 0.93
CA ALA A 22 25.27 -6.01 1.58
C ALA A 22 24.46 -5.10 2.51
N ALA A 23 23.23 -4.76 2.11
CA ALA A 23 22.31 -4.01 2.95
C ALA A 23 21.82 -4.86 4.14
N LEU A 24 21.46 -6.13 3.89
CA LEU A 24 21.07 -7.06 4.93
C LEU A 24 22.18 -7.25 5.98
N SER A 25 23.41 -7.53 5.56
CA SER A 25 24.55 -7.66 6.47
C SER A 25 24.74 -6.42 7.33
N ALA A 26 24.60 -5.23 6.73
CA ALA A 26 24.75 -3.99 7.45
C ALA A 26 23.56 -3.69 8.39
N CYS A 27 22.38 -4.24 8.08
CA CYS A 27 21.21 -4.24 8.94
C CYS A 27 21.38 -5.14 10.16
N LEU A 28 21.84 -6.37 9.96
CA LEU A 28 22.03 -7.37 11.02
C LEU A 28 23.04 -6.89 12.08
N ASP A 29 24.13 -6.24 11.66
CA ASP A 29 25.11 -5.62 12.58
C ASP A 29 24.49 -4.58 13.54
N ARG A 30 23.29 -4.10 13.20
CA ARG A 30 22.54 -3.04 13.87
C ARG A 30 21.11 -3.45 14.17
N ALA A 31 20.74 -4.73 14.09
CA ALA A 31 19.39 -5.22 14.39
C ALA A 31 19.15 -5.26 15.91
N PRO A 32 17.96 -4.88 16.44
CA PRO A 32 17.65 -4.93 17.88
C PRO A 32 18.10 -6.24 18.54
N ASP A 33 18.54 -6.16 19.80
CA ASP A 33 19.04 -7.33 20.53
C ASP A 33 17.92 -8.36 20.82
N ASP A 34 16.66 -7.92 20.81
CA ASP A 34 15.50 -8.79 20.92
C ASP A 34 15.30 -9.57 19.60
N PRO A 35 15.07 -10.90 19.67
CA PRO A 35 14.89 -11.72 18.48
C PRO A 35 13.62 -11.35 17.71
N VAL A 36 13.62 -11.59 16.39
CA VAL A 36 12.40 -11.49 15.58
C VAL A 36 11.47 -12.63 15.99
N PRO A 37 10.18 -12.38 16.29
CA PRO A 37 9.22 -13.42 16.64
C PRO A 37 9.14 -14.52 15.58
N ALA A 38 9.27 -15.78 16.01
CA ALA A 38 9.28 -16.94 15.14
C ALA A 38 7.87 -17.32 14.66
N GLY A 39 7.80 -17.89 13.46
CA GLY A 39 6.56 -18.34 12.85
C GLY A 39 6.10 -19.72 13.33
N THR A 40 5.37 -20.42 12.47
CA THR A 40 4.75 -21.70 12.82
C THR A 40 4.74 -22.70 11.67
N ASP A 41 4.92 -23.98 12.00
CA ASP A 41 4.70 -25.13 11.11
C ASP A 41 3.22 -25.56 11.03
N ALA A 42 2.39 -25.10 11.98
CA ALA A 42 0.95 -25.37 11.99
C ALA A 42 0.24 -24.44 11.00
N PHE A 43 0.51 -24.63 9.71
CA PHE A 43 0.05 -23.74 8.65
C PHE A 43 -1.47 -23.59 8.65
N GLU A 44 -2.23 -24.63 8.98
CA GLU A 44 -3.69 -24.59 9.10
C GLU A 44 -4.21 -23.63 10.18
N ALA A 45 -3.37 -23.22 11.14
CA ALA A 45 -3.72 -22.24 12.16
C ALA A 45 -3.58 -20.79 11.66
N LEU A 46 -2.89 -20.57 10.54
CA LEU A 46 -2.74 -19.24 9.94
C LEU A 46 -4.05 -18.83 9.22
N PRO A 47 -4.42 -17.55 9.24
CA PRO A 47 -5.62 -17.07 8.58
C PRO A 47 -5.63 -17.41 7.07
N SER A 48 -6.79 -17.81 6.58
CA SER A 48 -7.02 -18.01 5.14
C SER A 48 -6.91 -16.69 4.37
N ARG A 49 -7.44 -15.59 4.90
CA ARG A 49 -7.44 -14.28 4.24
C ARG A 49 -6.07 -13.62 4.32
N GLN A 50 -5.27 -13.73 3.26
CA GLN A 50 -3.94 -13.09 3.19
C GLN A 50 -4.01 -11.57 3.41
N HIS A 51 -5.09 -10.91 3.00
CA HIS A 51 -5.25 -9.47 3.15
C HIS A 51 -5.71 -9.04 4.55
N ALA A 52 -6.13 -9.96 5.42
CA ALA A 52 -6.55 -9.64 6.78
C ALA A 52 -5.32 -9.40 7.69
N TRP A 53 -4.87 -8.15 7.77
CA TRP A 53 -3.67 -7.73 8.50
C TRP A 53 -4.01 -7.00 9.80
N ASN A 54 -5.24 -6.46 9.94
CA ASN A 54 -5.58 -5.51 11.00
C ASN A 54 -5.33 -6.09 12.40
N GLU A 55 -5.66 -7.38 12.63
CA GLU A 55 -5.43 -8.04 13.92
C GLU A 55 -3.95 -8.28 14.25
N PHE A 56 -3.08 -8.24 13.24
CA PHE A 56 -1.63 -8.47 13.35
C PHE A 56 -0.83 -7.17 13.36
N CYS A 57 -1.51 -6.02 13.21
CA CYS A 57 -0.91 -4.70 13.22
C CYS A 57 -1.08 -4.03 14.59
N ARG A 58 -0.27 -3.01 14.87
CA ARG A 58 -0.45 -2.17 16.06
C ARG A 58 -1.70 -1.31 15.90
N GLY A 59 -2.42 -1.09 17.01
CA GLY A 59 -3.48 -0.10 17.10
C GLY A 59 -3.00 1.16 17.82
N ASP A 60 -3.50 2.33 17.42
CA ASP A 60 -3.32 3.56 18.19
C ASP A 60 -4.37 3.69 19.31
N ASP A 61 -4.26 4.75 20.12
CA ASP A 61 -5.15 5.01 21.26
C ASP A 61 -6.64 5.22 20.87
N HIS A 62 -6.93 5.38 19.57
CA HIS A 62 -8.26 5.56 19.02
C HIS A 62 -8.77 4.32 18.28
N GLY A 63 -7.99 3.23 18.24
CA GLY A 63 -8.36 2.00 17.52
C GLY A 63 -8.11 2.07 16.01
N ASN A 64 -7.33 3.05 15.53
CA ASN A 64 -6.87 3.03 14.15
C ASN A 64 -5.73 2.02 14.00
N VAL A 65 -5.73 1.33 12.85
CA VAL A 65 -4.66 0.38 12.51
C VAL A 65 -3.44 1.14 12.01
N GLU A 66 -2.29 0.93 12.65
CA GLU A 66 -0.99 1.43 12.21
C GLU A 66 -0.28 0.38 11.36
N MET A 67 -0.10 0.70 10.08
CA MET A 67 0.62 -0.15 9.14
C MET A 67 2.09 -0.36 9.57
N PRO A 68 2.68 -1.54 9.32
CA PRO A 68 4.08 -1.78 9.67
C PRO A 68 5.01 -0.77 8.99
N ARG A 69 6.05 -0.36 9.72
CA ARG A 69 6.89 0.80 9.38
C ARG A 69 7.69 0.66 8.10
N HIS A 70 8.04 -0.55 7.68
CA HIS A 70 8.84 -0.84 6.51
C HIS A 70 8.08 -1.76 5.55
N GLN A 71 8.14 -1.43 4.26
CA GLN A 71 7.36 -2.09 3.21
C GLN A 71 8.27 -2.40 2.01
N VAL A 72 8.09 -3.59 1.43
CA VAL A 72 8.75 -4.00 0.17
C VAL A 72 7.71 -4.58 -0.78
N LEU A 73 7.75 -4.12 -2.03
CA LEU A 73 6.95 -4.61 -3.15
C LEU A 73 7.86 -5.26 -4.19
N LEU A 74 7.66 -6.55 -4.45
CA LEU A 74 8.33 -7.30 -5.50
C LEU A 74 7.33 -7.57 -6.63
N TYR A 75 7.56 -6.96 -7.79
CA TYR A 75 6.81 -7.20 -9.01
C TYR A 75 7.56 -8.26 -9.82
N LEU A 76 6.90 -9.38 -10.08
CA LEU A 76 7.52 -10.61 -10.56
C LEU A 76 6.92 -11.04 -11.90
N ASP A 77 7.77 -11.34 -12.87
CA ASP A 77 7.38 -11.99 -14.12
C ASP A 77 7.62 -13.50 -13.98
N LEU A 78 6.62 -14.31 -14.33
CA LEU A 78 6.71 -15.77 -14.26
C LEU A 78 7.56 -16.26 -15.44
N ASP A 79 8.57 -17.07 -15.16
CA ASP A 79 9.46 -17.57 -16.19
C ASP A 79 8.78 -18.64 -17.04
N GLY A 80 9.04 -18.61 -18.36
CA GLY A 80 8.44 -19.52 -19.33
C GLY A 80 7.13 -19.01 -19.95
N GLU A 81 6.69 -19.70 -21.01
CA GLU A 81 5.46 -19.40 -21.73
C GLU A 81 4.32 -20.33 -21.28
N GLY A 82 3.10 -19.81 -21.23
CA GLY A 82 1.91 -20.57 -20.87
C GLY A 82 1.71 -20.74 -19.36
N PRO A 83 0.81 -21.66 -18.96
CA PRO A 83 0.43 -21.82 -17.56
C PRO A 83 1.56 -22.51 -16.77
N PRO A 84 1.79 -22.11 -15.51
CA PRO A 84 2.75 -22.77 -14.62
C PRO A 84 2.42 -24.24 -14.37
N ASP A 85 3.46 -25.07 -14.24
CA ASP A 85 3.34 -26.50 -13.95
C ASP A 85 3.28 -26.81 -12.44
N GLU A 86 3.08 -28.08 -12.11
CA GLU A 86 3.00 -28.57 -10.72
C GLU A 86 4.30 -28.35 -9.93
N ALA A 87 5.46 -28.38 -10.61
CA ALA A 87 6.75 -28.17 -9.97
C ALA A 87 6.93 -26.70 -9.55
N ALA A 88 6.56 -25.75 -10.43
CA ALA A 88 6.55 -24.33 -10.10
C ALA A 88 5.64 -24.02 -8.90
N ARG A 89 4.45 -24.65 -8.84
CA ARG A 89 3.51 -24.52 -7.69
C ARG A 89 4.14 -25.00 -6.39
N ALA A 90 4.75 -26.18 -6.41
CA ALA A 90 5.42 -26.75 -5.26
C ALA A 90 6.58 -25.87 -4.77
N THR A 91 7.41 -25.36 -5.68
CA THR A 91 8.51 -24.45 -5.34
C THR A 91 8.01 -23.17 -4.67
N VAL A 92 7.00 -22.52 -5.27
CA VAL A 92 6.42 -21.28 -4.75
C VAL A 92 5.77 -21.48 -3.38
N GLU A 93 4.97 -22.55 -3.20
CA GLU A 93 4.36 -22.83 -1.90
C GLU A 93 5.40 -23.15 -0.84
N ASN A 94 6.48 -23.86 -1.19
CA ASN A 94 7.56 -24.16 -0.24
C ASN A 94 8.34 -22.91 0.18
N ALA A 95 8.60 -21.98 -0.75
CA ALA A 95 9.20 -20.68 -0.44
C ALA A 95 8.31 -19.87 0.52
N PHE A 96 7.02 -19.83 0.26
CA PHE A 96 6.05 -19.15 1.14
C PHE A 96 5.93 -19.79 2.52
N ARG A 97 5.94 -21.13 2.59
CA ARG A 97 5.96 -21.85 3.88
C ARG A 97 7.25 -21.61 4.66
N ALA A 98 8.38 -21.38 4.00
CA ALA A 98 9.62 -21.02 4.69
C ALA A 98 9.45 -19.69 5.45
N LEU A 99 8.79 -18.69 4.83
CA LEU A 99 8.47 -17.43 5.50
C LEU A 99 7.47 -17.61 6.65
N ASP A 100 6.42 -18.41 6.45
CA ASP A 100 5.41 -18.69 7.48
C ASP A 100 6.02 -19.41 8.72
N ARG A 101 7.08 -20.20 8.53
CA ARG A 101 7.87 -20.82 9.62
C ARG A 101 8.82 -19.84 10.27
N ALA A 102 9.51 -19.04 9.45
CA ALA A 102 10.55 -18.11 9.90
C ALA A 102 9.96 -16.99 10.75
N TYR A 103 8.85 -16.39 10.33
CA TYR A 103 8.35 -15.16 10.92
C TYR A 103 6.95 -15.33 11.46
N GLU A 104 6.71 -14.86 12.69
CA GLU A 104 5.36 -14.67 13.17
C GLU A 104 4.63 -13.72 12.22
N ARG A 105 3.36 -14.03 11.90
CA ARG A 105 2.50 -13.12 11.16
C ARG A 105 2.06 -11.99 12.08
N SER A 106 2.94 -11.03 12.32
CA SER A 106 2.72 -9.86 13.16
C SER A 106 3.54 -8.68 12.65
N HIS A 107 3.21 -7.46 13.08
CA HIS A 107 3.99 -6.27 12.72
C HIS A 107 5.44 -6.36 13.22
N GLU A 108 5.73 -7.11 14.28
CA GLU A 108 7.09 -7.32 14.79
C GLU A 108 7.83 -8.45 14.06
N GLY A 109 7.09 -9.44 13.53
CA GLY A 109 7.57 -10.43 12.58
C GLY A 109 7.48 -9.94 11.14
N VAL A 110 6.81 -10.69 10.26
CA VAL A 110 6.57 -10.28 8.87
C VAL A 110 5.12 -10.55 8.49
N ILE A 111 4.42 -9.49 8.09
CA ILE A 111 3.10 -9.58 7.45
C ILE A 111 3.30 -9.52 5.95
N TRP A 112 2.70 -10.45 5.21
CA TRP A 112 2.85 -10.46 3.76
C TRP A 112 1.64 -11.03 3.01
N SER A 113 1.61 -10.74 1.70
CA SER A 113 0.63 -11.27 0.74
C SER A 113 1.26 -11.44 -0.64
N VAL A 114 0.87 -12.49 -1.37
CA VAL A 114 1.06 -12.60 -2.83
C VAL A 114 -0.23 -12.26 -3.57
N ALA A 115 -0.11 -11.62 -4.73
CA ALA A 115 -1.23 -11.25 -5.59
C ALA A 115 -0.89 -11.48 -7.07
N TYR A 116 -1.91 -11.71 -7.91
CA TYR A 116 -1.76 -12.06 -9.33
C TYR A 116 -2.50 -11.08 -10.24
N SER A 117 -1.86 -10.64 -11.31
CA SER A 117 -2.47 -9.68 -12.25
C SER A 117 -3.41 -10.36 -13.24
N PRO A 118 -4.26 -9.61 -13.98
CA PRO A 118 -5.04 -10.18 -15.10
C PRO A 118 -4.16 -10.94 -16.10
N ARG A 119 -2.97 -10.39 -16.41
CA ARG A 119 -2.02 -11.00 -17.34
C ARG A 119 -1.55 -12.39 -16.91
N TYR A 120 -1.43 -12.64 -15.61
CA TYR A 120 -1.13 -13.97 -15.11
C TYR A 120 -2.22 -14.98 -15.49
N PHE A 121 -3.49 -14.58 -15.37
CA PHE A 121 -4.63 -15.43 -15.73
C PHE A 121 -4.79 -15.59 -17.25
N ASP A 122 -4.35 -14.62 -18.06
CA ASP A 122 -4.31 -14.73 -19.53
C ASP A 122 -3.36 -15.84 -20.05
N ARG A 123 -2.53 -16.44 -19.17
CA ARG A 123 -1.66 -17.58 -19.51
C ARG A 123 -2.42 -18.90 -19.62
N PHE A 124 -3.66 -18.98 -19.13
CA PHE A 124 -4.47 -20.19 -19.14
C PHE A 124 -5.46 -20.18 -20.31
N ASP A 125 -5.88 -21.36 -20.75
CA ASP A 125 -6.92 -21.49 -21.79
C ASP A 125 -8.30 -21.09 -21.27
N ASP A 126 -8.60 -21.40 -20.00
CA ASP A 126 -9.83 -20.97 -19.33
C ASP A 126 -9.70 -19.52 -18.86
N PRO A 127 -10.71 -18.66 -19.08
CA PRO A 127 -10.67 -17.29 -18.61
C PRO A 127 -10.93 -17.19 -17.11
N LEU A 128 -10.47 -16.09 -16.50
CA LEU A 128 -10.93 -15.69 -15.18
C LEU A 128 -12.46 -15.46 -15.22
N PRO A 129 -13.24 -16.00 -14.27
CA PRO A 129 -14.69 -15.80 -14.26
C PRO A 129 -15.07 -14.33 -14.14
N ASP A 130 -16.12 -13.89 -14.86
CA ASP A 130 -16.65 -12.52 -14.80
C ASP A 130 -17.06 -12.07 -13.38
N SER A 131 -17.28 -13.01 -12.46
CA SER A 131 -17.53 -12.72 -11.05
C SER A 131 -16.32 -12.13 -10.31
N VAL A 132 -15.11 -12.27 -10.86
CA VAL A 132 -13.90 -11.65 -10.34
C VAL A 132 -13.63 -10.37 -11.14
N ASP A 133 -14.05 -9.23 -10.57
CA ASP A 133 -13.86 -7.89 -11.16
C ASP A 133 -12.39 -7.44 -11.08
N LEU A 134 -11.58 -7.99 -12.01
CA LEU A 134 -10.15 -7.75 -12.14
C LEU A 134 -9.77 -7.34 -13.58
N PRO A 135 -10.12 -6.12 -14.02
CA PRO A 135 -9.73 -5.61 -15.33
C PRO A 135 -8.24 -5.26 -15.41
N GLU A 136 -7.73 -5.23 -16.63
CA GLU A 136 -6.43 -4.64 -16.97
C GLU A 136 -6.32 -3.19 -16.46
N PRO A 137 -5.17 -2.78 -15.87
CA PRO A 137 -4.98 -1.41 -15.42
C PRO A 137 -5.08 -0.42 -16.60
N ARG A 138 -5.71 0.72 -16.33
CA ARG A 138 -5.96 1.79 -17.30
C ARG A 138 -5.77 3.18 -16.69
N ALA A 139 -5.72 4.21 -17.53
CA ALA A 139 -5.78 5.58 -17.05
C ALA A 139 -7.17 5.87 -16.47
N LEU A 140 -7.20 6.48 -15.29
CA LEU A 140 -8.44 6.79 -14.55
C LEU A 140 -8.80 8.28 -14.61
N SER A 141 -8.07 9.08 -15.37
CA SER A 141 -8.39 10.47 -15.63
C SER A 141 -7.78 10.93 -16.97
N PRO A 142 -8.33 11.97 -17.61
CA PRO A 142 -7.81 12.47 -18.88
C PRO A 142 -6.48 13.25 -18.74
N PHE A 143 -5.95 13.38 -17.53
CA PHE A 143 -4.75 14.15 -17.20
C PHE A 143 -3.66 13.32 -16.52
N GLU A 144 -3.81 12.01 -16.57
CA GLU A 144 -2.84 11.02 -16.10
C GLU A 144 -2.41 10.16 -17.30
N THR A 145 -1.10 9.88 -17.39
CA THR A 145 -0.51 8.96 -18.37
C THR A 145 0.45 8.03 -17.64
N PRO A 146 -0.06 7.13 -16.77
CA PRO A 146 0.80 6.24 -16.00
C PRO A 146 1.32 5.09 -16.87
N ASP A 147 2.47 4.53 -16.48
CA ASP A 147 2.85 3.20 -16.91
C ASP A 147 1.99 2.15 -16.18
N PHE A 148 1.78 1.01 -16.83
CA PHE A 148 0.98 -0.08 -16.24
C PHE A 148 1.87 -1.20 -15.73
N ASP A 149 1.72 -1.51 -14.44
CA ASP A 149 2.35 -2.65 -13.79
C ASP A 149 1.54 -3.90 -14.13
N ARG A 150 2.02 -4.63 -15.15
CA ARG A 150 1.40 -5.83 -15.73
C ARG A 150 2.20 -7.09 -15.47
N GLN A 151 3.06 -7.08 -14.46
CA GLN A 151 3.81 -8.25 -14.03
C GLN A 151 2.85 -9.34 -13.58
N ASP A 152 3.24 -10.61 -13.72
CA ASP A 152 2.37 -11.75 -13.40
C ASP A 152 1.97 -11.76 -11.91
N ALA A 153 2.91 -11.45 -11.02
CA ALA A 153 2.66 -11.44 -9.58
C ALA A 153 3.22 -10.21 -8.86
N LEU A 154 2.65 -9.95 -7.67
CA LEU A 154 3.11 -8.96 -6.71
C LEU A 154 3.22 -9.60 -5.33
N VAL A 155 4.42 -9.63 -4.77
CA VAL A 155 4.63 -9.93 -3.33
C VAL A 155 4.76 -8.62 -2.57
N HIS A 156 4.03 -8.49 -1.46
CA HIS A 156 4.06 -7.34 -0.57
C HIS A 156 4.47 -7.79 0.83
N LEU A 157 5.64 -7.37 1.29
CA LEU A 157 6.21 -7.66 2.60
C LEU A 157 6.14 -6.41 3.48
N ALA A 158 5.80 -6.59 4.76
CA ALA A 158 5.65 -5.51 5.73
C ALA A 158 6.17 -5.92 7.11
N SER A 159 6.94 -5.05 7.77
CA SER A 159 7.39 -5.24 9.16
C SER A 159 7.73 -3.90 9.82
N ASP A 160 7.62 -3.82 11.14
CA ASP A 160 8.24 -2.75 11.94
C ASP A 160 9.76 -2.90 12.03
N ARG A 161 10.28 -4.07 11.65
CA ARG A 161 11.70 -4.44 11.68
C ARG A 161 12.28 -4.42 10.27
N ALA A 162 13.19 -3.48 10.04
CA ALA A 162 13.93 -3.34 8.79
C ALA A 162 14.77 -4.59 8.47
N ASP A 163 15.37 -5.21 9.48
CA ASP A 163 16.11 -6.46 9.39
C ASP A 163 15.20 -7.62 8.95
N ALA A 164 14.03 -7.78 9.56
CA ALA A 164 13.10 -8.87 9.24
C ALA A 164 12.56 -8.77 7.80
N VAL A 165 12.13 -7.58 7.37
CA VAL A 165 11.57 -7.41 6.00
C VAL A 165 12.64 -7.61 4.92
N LEU A 166 13.89 -7.21 5.17
CA LEU A 166 15.00 -7.42 4.24
C LEU A 166 15.42 -8.88 4.18
N GLU A 167 15.54 -9.55 5.32
CA GLU A 167 15.90 -10.96 5.37
C GLU A 167 14.83 -11.82 4.67
N ALA A 168 13.55 -11.56 4.95
CA ALA A 168 12.44 -12.23 4.27
C ALA A 168 12.45 -12.01 2.75
N GLU A 169 12.79 -10.80 2.30
CA GLU A 169 13.01 -10.53 0.88
C GLU A 169 14.17 -11.36 0.32
N GLN A 170 15.35 -11.33 0.96
CA GLN A 170 16.52 -12.05 0.46
C GLN A 170 16.27 -13.57 0.42
N ALA A 171 15.56 -14.12 1.41
CA ALA A 171 15.15 -15.52 1.44
C ALA A 171 14.25 -15.87 0.25
N LEU A 172 13.24 -15.04 -0.06
CA LEU A 172 12.39 -15.26 -1.25
C LEU A 172 13.15 -15.17 -2.57
N LEU A 173 14.24 -14.41 -2.62
CA LEU A 173 15.05 -14.21 -3.82
C LEU A 173 16.20 -15.21 -3.95
N GLY A 174 16.37 -16.14 -3.00
CA GLY A 174 17.46 -17.12 -3.00
C GLY A 174 18.83 -16.52 -2.64
N GLU A 175 18.84 -15.34 -2.03
CA GLU A 175 20.06 -14.62 -1.63
C GLU A 175 20.44 -14.88 -0.15
N ALA A 176 19.61 -15.65 0.56
CA ALA A 176 19.85 -16.09 1.94
C ALA A 176 19.43 -17.56 2.14
N ASP A 177 20.34 -18.39 2.66
CA ASP A 177 20.08 -19.82 2.94
C ASP A 177 19.29 -20.05 4.25
N GLU A 178 19.15 -19.01 5.08
CA GLU A 178 18.40 -19.01 6.33
C GLU A 178 17.59 -17.72 6.48
N ALA A 179 16.42 -17.82 7.11
CA ALA A 179 15.52 -16.72 7.43
C ALA A 179 15.05 -16.88 8.89
N ASN A 180 15.36 -15.92 9.77
CA ASN A 180 15.10 -16.00 11.22
C ASN A 180 15.52 -17.35 11.85
N GLY A 181 16.68 -17.88 11.44
CA GLY A 181 17.21 -19.17 11.90
C GLY A 181 16.51 -20.41 11.34
N VAL A 182 15.59 -20.25 10.38
CA VAL A 182 14.94 -21.34 9.63
C VAL A 182 15.63 -21.51 8.29
N ALA A 183 16.02 -22.73 7.93
CA ALA A 183 16.60 -23.03 6.63
C ALA A 183 15.61 -22.76 5.48
N VAL A 184 16.11 -22.17 4.40
CA VAL A 184 15.35 -21.85 3.19
C VAL A 184 15.67 -22.89 2.13
N ASP A 185 14.83 -23.92 2.02
CA ASP A 185 15.02 -25.03 1.08
C ASP A 185 14.49 -24.75 -0.34
N ALA A 186 13.69 -23.68 -0.50
CA ALA A 186 13.12 -23.26 -1.78
C ALA A 186 12.91 -21.73 -1.78
N ASP A 187 13.10 -21.12 -2.95
CA ASP A 187 12.96 -19.70 -3.19
C ASP A 187 12.23 -19.44 -4.52
N LEU A 188 11.98 -18.18 -4.86
CA LEU A 188 11.23 -17.80 -6.05
C LEU A 188 12.11 -17.66 -7.32
N SER A 189 13.44 -17.62 -7.21
CA SER A 189 14.34 -17.32 -8.33
C SER A 189 14.35 -18.39 -9.43
N GLY A 190 13.95 -19.62 -9.11
CA GLY A 190 13.78 -20.70 -10.09
C GLY A 190 12.45 -20.65 -10.86
N VAL A 191 11.53 -19.77 -10.48
CA VAL A 191 10.17 -19.67 -11.04
C VAL A 191 9.87 -18.27 -11.57
N PHE A 192 10.43 -17.24 -10.94
CA PHE A 192 10.16 -15.85 -11.24
C PHE A 192 11.44 -15.05 -11.47
N SER A 193 11.34 -14.09 -12.37
CA SER A 193 12.29 -12.98 -12.48
C SER A 193 11.73 -11.71 -11.83
N VAL A 194 12.59 -10.99 -11.10
CA VAL A 194 12.20 -9.71 -10.46
C VAL A 194 12.24 -8.60 -11.51
N ALA A 195 11.06 -8.14 -11.93
CA ALA A 195 10.93 -7.06 -12.91
C ALA A 195 11.03 -5.67 -12.26
N SER A 196 10.57 -5.52 -11.02
CA SER A 196 10.71 -4.28 -10.25
C SER A 196 10.66 -4.57 -8.76
N ARG A 197 11.57 -3.94 -8.01
CA ARG A 197 11.57 -3.87 -6.55
C ARG A 197 11.24 -2.43 -6.15
N ARG A 198 10.35 -2.25 -5.18
CA ARG A 198 10.01 -0.92 -4.64
C ARG A 198 9.91 -0.98 -3.13
N THR A 199 10.32 0.08 -2.47
CA THR A 199 10.34 0.16 -1.01
C THR A 199 9.54 1.34 -0.50
N GLY A 200 9.20 1.28 0.77
CA GLY A 200 8.62 2.43 1.43
C GLY A 200 8.49 2.27 2.93
N PHE A 201 7.90 3.30 3.52
CA PHE A 201 7.78 3.46 4.95
C PHE A 201 6.55 4.28 5.33
N VAL A 202 6.06 4.09 6.55
CA VAL A 202 4.92 4.84 7.10
C VAL A 202 4.99 4.89 8.61
N GLY A 203 4.47 5.97 9.20
CA GLY A 203 4.39 6.14 10.64
C GLY A 203 5.22 7.32 11.13
N ALA A 204 4.81 7.86 12.28
CA ALA A 204 5.39 9.09 12.84
C ALA A 204 6.92 9.02 12.91
N GLY A 205 7.56 10.12 12.53
CA GLY A 205 9.00 10.29 12.45
C GLY A 205 9.62 9.84 11.12
N LEU A 206 9.09 8.81 10.46
CA LEU A 206 9.73 8.27 9.24
C LEU A 206 9.77 9.27 8.08
N PRO A 207 8.65 9.92 7.68
CA PRO A 207 8.69 10.95 6.65
C PRO A 207 9.64 12.10 7.00
N ALA A 208 9.65 12.54 8.26
CA ALA A 208 10.49 13.63 8.69
C ALA A 208 12.00 13.29 8.62
N GLU A 209 12.36 12.04 8.89
CA GLU A 209 13.73 11.53 8.76
C GLU A 209 14.15 11.35 7.27
N HIS A 210 13.19 11.14 6.36
CA HIS A 210 13.46 10.88 4.93
C HIS A 210 13.34 12.08 4.01
N GLN A 211 12.83 13.22 4.50
CA GLN A 211 12.50 14.36 3.65
C GLN A 211 13.71 15.14 3.09
N SER A 212 14.90 14.96 3.67
CA SER A 212 16.11 15.71 3.27
C SER A 212 16.58 15.29 1.88
N ASP A 213 16.93 16.27 1.04
CA ASP A 213 17.48 16.07 -0.31
C ASP A 213 16.57 15.28 -1.29
N LEU A 214 15.28 15.11 -0.98
CA LEU A 214 14.32 14.47 -1.88
C LEU A 214 13.75 15.44 -2.91
N ASN A 215 13.79 15.03 -4.17
CA ASN A 215 13.10 15.76 -5.22
C ASN A 215 11.59 15.71 -4.97
N GLY A 216 11.01 16.90 -4.77
CA GLY A 216 9.60 17.08 -4.49
C GLY A 216 9.34 17.72 -3.14
N ILE A 217 10.26 17.71 -2.17
CA ILE A 217 10.10 18.40 -0.88
C ILE A 217 11.03 19.62 -0.88
N PRO A 218 10.59 20.81 -0.41
CA PRO A 218 11.46 21.98 -0.37
C PRO A 218 12.47 21.89 0.78
N ASP A 219 13.52 22.72 0.69
CA ASP A 219 14.54 22.83 1.73
C ASP A 219 13.92 23.25 3.08
N GLY A 220 14.63 22.94 4.17
CA GLY A 220 14.22 23.36 5.52
C GLY A 220 13.34 22.35 6.26
N ASN A 221 13.22 21.13 5.74
CA ASN A 221 12.57 19.99 6.39
C ASN A 221 11.15 20.30 6.92
N PRO A 222 10.20 20.67 6.05
CA PRO A 222 8.89 21.17 6.44
C PRO A 222 7.91 20.09 6.96
N VAL A 223 8.19 18.81 6.71
CA VAL A 223 7.35 17.68 7.14
C VAL A 223 7.45 17.53 8.67
N PRO A 224 6.33 17.64 9.42
CA PRO A 224 6.36 17.53 10.88
C PRO A 224 6.80 16.15 11.37
N GLU A 225 7.57 16.08 12.45
CA GLU A 225 8.01 14.82 13.07
C GLU A 225 6.84 13.90 13.46
N ALA A 226 5.73 14.47 13.92
CA ALA A 226 4.54 13.70 14.26
C ALA A 226 3.82 13.10 13.04
N SER A 227 4.13 13.56 11.82
CA SER A 227 3.39 13.15 10.64
C SER A 227 3.78 11.74 10.19
N PRO A 228 2.79 10.87 9.93
CA PRO A 228 3.06 9.54 9.38
C PRO A 228 3.25 9.53 7.86
N LEU A 229 3.00 10.66 7.18
CA LEU A 229 3.05 10.83 5.72
C LEU A 229 3.72 12.16 5.33
N PHE A 230 4.21 12.27 4.10
CA PHE A 230 4.94 13.44 3.62
C PHE A 230 4.07 14.70 3.45
N MET A 231 2.75 14.57 3.31
CA MET A 231 1.87 15.75 3.19
C MET A 231 1.57 16.43 4.54
N GLY A 232 2.06 15.89 5.66
CA GLY A 232 1.97 16.53 6.98
C GLY A 232 0.70 16.23 7.78
N PHE A 233 -0.09 15.24 7.36
CA PHE A 233 -1.33 14.85 8.03
C PHE A 233 -1.43 13.32 8.16
N LYS A 234 -2.12 12.87 9.21
CA LYS A 234 -2.51 11.49 9.40
C LYS A 234 -3.63 11.12 8.41
N ALA A 235 -3.61 9.86 8.00
CA ALA A 235 -4.69 9.21 7.28
C ALA A 235 -4.97 7.86 7.97
N GLY A 236 -5.91 7.08 7.43
CA GLY A 236 -6.17 5.74 7.96
C GLY A 236 -7.16 5.69 9.12
N PHE A 237 -7.94 6.76 9.35
CA PHE A 237 -9.07 6.78 10.29
C PHE A 237 -9.97 5.55 10.12
N ALA A 238 -10.18 4.77 11.19
CA ALA A 238 -10.95 3.53 11.17
C ALA A 238 -12.37 3.76 10.62
N GLY A 239 -13.03 4.84 11.02
CA GLY A 239 -14.35 5.26 10.52
C GLY A 239 -14.36 5.67 9.04
N ASN A 240 -13.20 5.82 8.40
CA ASN A 240 -13.07 6.14 6.97
C ASN A 240 -12.35 5.04 6.17
N GLN A 241 -12.37 3.80 6.67
CA GLN A 241 -11.84 2.61 6.01
C GLN A 241 -12.89 1.51 5.94
N ALA A 242 -12.90 0.74 4.85
CA ALA A 242 -13.69 -0.47 4.79
C ALA A 242 -13.16 -1.51 5.79
N THR A 243 -14.04 -2.36 6.32
CA THR A 243 -13.59 -3.52 7.11
C THR A 243 -12.95 -4.56 6.20
N GLU A 244 -12.13 -5.44 6.78
CA GLU A 244 -11.50 -6.53 6.02
C GLU A 244 -12.52 -7.55 5.51
N GLU A 245 -13.66 -7.67 6.21
CA GLU A 245 -14.82 -8.45 5.76
C GLU A 245 -15.52 -7.78 4.57
N TYR A 246 -15.70 -6.46 4.60
CA TYR A 246 -16.34 -5.75 3.49
C TYR A 246 -15.57 -5.91 2.18
N VAL A 247 -14.24 -5.92 2.22
CA VAL A 247 -13.41 -6.03 1.02
C VAL A 247 -13.16 -7.48 0.58
N THR A 248 -13.67 -8.47 1.32
CA THR A 248 -13.56 -9.89 0.98
C THR A 248 -14.57 -10.29 -0.08
N ILE A 249 -14.12 -11.07 -1.07
CA ILE A 249 -14.97 -11.74 -2.06
C ILE A 249 -15.73 -12.87 -1.35
N ASP A 250 -17.07 -12.84 -1.43
CA ASP A 250 -17.93 -13.71 -0.62
C ASP A 250 -18.13 -15.11 -1.22
N GLU A 251 -18.11 -15.22 -2.55
CA GLU A 251 -18.47 -16.46 -3.26
C GLU A 251 -17.62 -16.71 -4.51
N GLY A 252 -17.77 -17.92 -5.06
CA GLY A 252 -17.05 -18.35 -6.26
C GLY A 252 -15.68 -18.96 -5.96
N PRO A 253 -14.86 -19.21 -6.99
CA PRO A 253 -13.59 -19.93 -6.87
C PRO A 253 -12.55 -19.20 -6.01
N PHE A 254 -12.73 -17.90 -5.80
CA PHE A 254 -11.85 -17.06 -4.98
C PHE A 254 -12.58 -16.51 -3.75
N ALA A 255 -13.59 -17.20 -3.22
CA ALA A 255 -14.20 -16.84 -1.95
C ALA A 255 -13.11 -16.73 -0.86
N GLY A 256 -13.11 -15.64 -0.09
CA GLY A 256 -12.05 -15.30 0.86
C GLY A 256 -10.92 -14.42 0.30
N ALA A 257 -10.86 -14.20 -1.02
CA ALA A 257 -9.90 -13.31 -1.67
C ALA A 257 -10.27 -11.82 -1.49
N THR A 258 -9.44 -10.94 -2.07
CA THR A 258 -9.79 -9.53 -2.36
C THR A 258 -9.08 -9.08 -3.63
N THR A 259 -9.53 -7.98 -4.25
CA THR A 259 -8.74 -7.31 -5.29
C THR A 259 -7.91 -6.20 -4.68
N LYS A 260 -6.76 -5.93 -5.30
CA LYS A 260 -5.77 -4.95 -4.87
C LYS A 260 -5.40 -4.04 -6.04
N HIS A 261 -5.65 -2.75 -5.89
CA HIS A 261 -5.06 -1.73 -6.75
C HIS A 261 -3.77 -1.24 -6.11
N VAL A 262 -2.70 -1.06 -6.88
CA VAL A 262 -1.48 -0.40 -6.40
C VAL A 262 -1.11 0.71 -7.37
N ALA A 263 -1.00 1.94 -6.87
CA ALA A 263 -0.44 3.06 -7.61
C ALA A 263 0.90 3.50 -7.01
N ASN A 264 1.84 3.95 -7.85
CA ASN A 264 2.93 4.82 -7.40
C ASN A 264 2.60 6.26 -7.80
N ILE A 265 2.66 7.16 -6.82
CA ILE A 265 2.21 8.54 -6.94
C ILE A 265 3.37 9.44 -6.55
N ARG A 266 3.98 10.12 -7.53
CA ARG A 266 4.97 11.15 -7.24
C ARG A 266 4.31 12.36 -6.61
N GLN A 267 4.93 12.92 -5.58
CA GLN A 267 4.47 14.10 -4.88
C GLN A 267 5.37 15.31 -5.21
N ARG A 268 4.75 16.46 -5.51
CA ARG A 268 5.41 17.76 -5.70
C ARG A 268 5.00 18.66 -4.54
N LEU A 269 5.67 18.47 -3.42
CA LEU A 269 5.39 19.09 -2.14
C LEU A 269 6.11 20.44 -1.92
N SER A 270 6.99 20.88 -2.82
CA SER A 270 7.49 22.27 -2.83
C SER A 270 6.32 23.24 -2.84
N ASP A 271 5.44 23.14 -3.83
CA ASP A 271 4.24 23.99 -3.90
C ASP A 271 3.31 23.79 -2.68
N TRP A 272 3.18 22.55 -2.19
CA TRP A 272 2.36 22.25 -1.02
C TRP A 272 2.84 22.93 0.26
N TYR A 273 4.16 23.09 0.44
CA TYR A 273 4.74 23.67 1.63
C TYR A 273 5.09 25.16 1.48
N ASP A 274 5.48 25.60 0.29
CA ASP A 274 5.92 26.97 0.00
C ASP A 274 4.76 27.89 -0.38
N GLU A 275 3.75 27.40 -1.10
CA GLU A 275 2.63 28.22 -1.60
C GLU A 275 1.38 28.15 -0.70
N GLU A 276 1.16 27.03 -0.02
CA GLU A 276 -0.02 26.82 0.82
C GLU A 276 0.26 27.06 2.29
N ASP A 277 -0.53 27.95 2.90
CA ASP A 277 -0.61 28.01 4.35
C ASP A 277 -1.37 26.80 4.94
N ARG A 278 -1.32 26.66 6.27
CA ARG A 278 -1.98 25.55 6.97
C ARG A 278 -3.49 25.49 6.65
N TYR A 279 -4.15 26.63 6.56
CA TYR A 279 -5.59 26.71 6.34
C TYR A 279 -5.94 26.12 4.96
N HIS A 280 -5.22 26.48 3.90
CA HIS A 280 -5.46 25.94 2.57
C HIS A 280 -5.04 24.48 2.45
N ARG A 281 -3.97 24.04 3.15
CA ARG A 281 -3.63 22.62 3.22
C ARG A 281 -4.74 21.76 3.83
N VAL A 282 -5.33 22.20 4.96
CA VAL A 282 -6.47 21.52 5.58
C VAL A 282 -7.68 21.52 4.63
N MET A 283 -7.95 22.65 3.99
CA MET A 283 -9.05 22.80 3.03
C MET A 283 -8.92 21.83 1.85
N LYS A 284 -7.74 21.76 1.23
CA LYS A 284 -7.45 20.94 0.05
C LYS A 284 -7.36 19.46 0.37
N LEU A 285 -6.85 19.08 1.55
CA LEU A 285 -6.75 17.67 1.94
C LEU A 285 -8.07 17.11 2.49
N PHE A 286 -8.74 17.83 3.39
CA PHE A 286 -9.98 17.37 4.04
C PHE A 286 -11.22 17.96 3.35
N SER A 287 -11.55 19.21 3.68
CA SER A 287 -12.67 19.99 3.11
C SER A 287 -12.59 21.46 3.55
N PRO A 288 -13.30 22.39 2.89
CA PRO A 288 -13.45 23.77 3.37
C PRO A 288 -14.01 23.88 4.78
N ALA A 289 -15.01 23.09 5.15
CA ALA A 289 -15.60 23.13 6.49
C ALA A 289 -14.59 22.79 7.61
N HIS A 290 -13.66 21.86 7.37
CA HIS A 290 -12.57 21.55 8.32
C HIS A 290 -11.65 22.75 8.55
N ALA A 291 -11.34 23.51 7.50
CA ALA A 291 -10.48 24.67 7.57
C ALA A 291 -11.19 25.85 8.26
N GLU A 292 -12.42 26.15 7.85
CA GLU A 292 -13.24 27.23 8.42
C GLU A 292 -13.49 27.09 9.91
N GLN A 293 -13.77 25.86 10.35
CA GLN A 293 -14.08 25.57 11.75
C GLN A 293 -12.84 25.20 12.56
N ASN A 294 -11.64 25.21 11.93
CA ASN A 294 -10.37 24.82 12.54
C ASN A 294 -10.46 23.47 13.26
N LEU A 295 -10.95 22.44 12.55
CA LEU A 295 -11.20 21.12 13.13
C LEU A 295 -9.96 20.23 13.19
N VAL A 296 -8.85 20.62 12.56
CA VAL A 296 -7.64 19.78 12.44
C VAL A 296 -6.49 20.43 13.19
N ASP A 297 -6.09 19.83 14.31
CA ASP A 297 -4.94 20.21 15.11
C ASP A 297 -3.72 19.38 14.74
N GLY A 298 -2.54 20.01 14.65
CA GLY A 298 -1.30 19.32 14.30
C GLY A 298 -1.43 18.52 13.00
N VAL A 299 -1.23 17.20 13.10
CA VAL A 299 -1.36 16.25 11.98
C VAL A 299 -2.77 15.65 11.85
N GLY A 300 -3.71 16.02 12.72
CA GLY A 300 -5.09 15.50 12.76
C GLY A 300 -5.36 14.46 13.85
N ASP A 301 -4.49 14.34 14.86
CA ASP A 301 -4.69 13.39 15.97
C ASP A 301 -5.97 13.66 16.77
N ASN A 302 -6.37 14.93 16.87
CA ASN A 302 -7.58 15.35 17.56
C ASN A 302 -8.88 14.82 16.92
N LEU A 303 -8.82 14.32 15.68
CA LEU A 303 -9.97 13.71 14.99
C LEU A 303 -10.27 12.29 15.48
N GLY A 304 -9.35 11.66 16.23
CA GLY A 304 -9.55 10.32 16.76
C GLY A 304 -9.56 9.25 15.66
N ASP A 305 -10.68 8.54 15.51
CA ASP A 305 -10.87 7.43 14.58
C ASP A 305 -11.71 7.77 13.35
N ASP A 306 -12.23 9.00 13.23
CA ASP A 306 -13.02 9.46 12.10
C ASP A 306 -12.71 10.93 11.78
N SER A 307 -12.47 11.23 10.50
CA SER A 307 -12.35 12.63 10.06
C SER A 307 -13.65 13.42 10.16
N GLY A 308 -14.81 12.79 10.30
CA GLY A 308 -16.11 13.45 10.30
C GLY A 308 -16.53 13.96 8.92
N ILE A 309 -15.85 13.53 7.86
CA ILE A 309 -16.06 14.00 6.48
C ILE A 309 -17.48 13.72 5.98
N ASP A 310 -18.15 12.72 6.52
CA ASP A 310 -19.50 12.31 6.10
C ASP A 310 -20.55 13.39 6.39
N ALA A 311 -20.34 14.24 7.40
CA ALA A 311 -21.19 15.39 7.69
C ALA A 311 -21.08 16.51 6.64
N MET A 312 -20.18 16.38 5.66
CA MET A 312 -19.79 17.45 4.73
C MET A 312 -20.01 17.08 3.25
N LEU A 313 -20.57 15.90 2.97
CA LEU A 313 -20.71 15.41 1.58
C LEU A 313 -21.74 16.19 0.78
N ASP A 314 -22.86 16.55 1.40
CA ASP A 314 -23.95 17.31 0.75
C ASP A 314 -23.54 18.74 0.39
N ARG A 315 -22.42 19.23 0.94
CA ARG A 315 -21.93 20.60 0.75
C ARG A 315 -20.94 20.76 -0.38
N LEU A 316 -20.48 19.68 -1.02
CA LEU A 316 -19.34 19.73 -1.95
C LEU A 316 -19.48 20.82 -3.04
N ARG A 317 -20.67 20.95 -3.63
CA ARG A 317 -20.92 21.94 -4.69
C ARG A 317 -21.10 23.35 -4.13
N ASP A 318 -21.75 23.49 -2.98
CA ASP A 318 -21.90 24.77 -2.29
C ASP A 318 -20.53 25.30 -1.86
N ASP A 319 -19.69 24.44 -1.28
CA ASP A 319 -18.34 24.75 -0.87
C ASP A 319 -17.47 25.18 -2.07
N ALA A 320 -17.65 24.55 -3.23
CA ALA A 320 -16.99 24.96 -4.47
C ALA A 320 -17.36 26.41 -4.87
N PHE A 321 -18.63 26.81 -4.74
CA PHE A 321 -19.08 28.18 -5.05
C PHE A 321 -18.71 29.20 -3.98
N GLU A 322 -18.83 28.83 -2.70
CA GLU A 322 -18.62 29.70 -1.54
C GLU A 322 -17.13 29.97 -1.31
N PHE A 323 -16.32 28.91 -1.28
CA PHE A 323 -14.89 29.00 -0.96
C PHE A 323 -14.00 28.95 -2.20
N GLY A 324 -14.55 28.58 -3.36
CA GLY A 324 -13.77 28.40 -4.58
C GLY A 324 -12.88 27.16 -4.57
N HIS A 325 -13.11 26.22 -3.64
CA HIS A 325 -12.29 25.05 -3.36
C HIS A 325 -13.14 23.82 -3.02
N VAL A 326 -12.60 22.63 -3.27
CA VAL A 326 -13.15 21.36 -2.78
C VAL A 326 -12.06 20.48 -2.19
N GLY A 327 -12.41 19.69 -1.17
CA GLY A 327 -11.46 18.83 -0.46
C GLY A 327 -11.20 17.49 -1.14
N HIS A 328 -10.01 16.94 -0.96
CA HIS A 328 -9.67 15.59 -1.44
C HIS A 328 -10.49 14.51 -0.71
N ALA A 329 -10.53 14.52 0.62
CA ALA A 329 -11.32 13.57 1.40
C ALA A 329 -12.81 13.70 1.10
N GLN A 330 -13.33 14.93 0.98
CA GLN A 330 -14.72 15.21 0.63
C GLN A 330 -15.13 14.57 -0.71
N LYS A 331 -14.30 14.75 -1.76
CA LYS A 331 -14.55 14.15 -3.07
C LYS A 331 -14.42 12.62 -3.07
N ALA A 332 -13.54 12.06 -2.25
CA ALA A 332 -13.39 10.61 -2.15
C ALA A 332 -14.59 9.99 -1.44
N ALA A 333 -15.00 10.56 -0.30
CA ALA A 333 -16.07 10.04 0.54
C ALA A 333 -17.42 9.97 -0.19
N ARG A 334 -17.74 10.92 -1.08
CA ARG A 334 -19.01 10.94 -1.83
C ARG A 334 -19.29 9.70 -2.68
N ALA A 335 -18.25 8.95 -3.08
CA ALA A 335 -18.37 7.72 -3.87
C ALA A 335 -17.85 6.48 -3.12
N ASN A 336 -17.24 6.67 -1.94
CA ASN A 336 -16.66 5.62 -1.11
C ASN A 336 -17.63 5.18 -0.01
N ARG A 337 -18.94 5.26 -0.29
CA ARG A 337 -20.03 4.78 0.58
C ARG A 337 -20.97 3.94 -0.27
N ASP A 338 -21.43 2.82 0.27
CA ASP A 338 -22.56 2.09 -0.32
C ASP A 338 -23.90 2.66 0.18
N GLU A 339 -25.01 2.02 -0.21
CA GLU A 339 -26.36 2.45 0.14
C GLU A 339 -26.64 2.42 1.65
N GLU A 340 -25.91 1.59 2.40
CA GLU A 340 -26.03 1.46 3.87
C GLU A 340 -25.06 2.41 4.61
N GLY A 341 -24.21 3.12 3.86
CA GLY A 341 -23.20 4.01 4.41
C GLY A 341 -21.89 3.31 4.79
N ASN A 342 -21.68 2.04 4.40
CA ASN A 342 -20.42 1.36 4.65
C ASN A 342 -19.33 1.94 3.75
N VAL A 343 -18.11 2.07 4.28
CA VAL A 343 -16.95 2.47 3.48
C VAL A 343 -16.56 1.35 2.52
N ARG A 344 -16.26 1.67 1.26
CA ARG A 344 -16.07 0.66 0.20
C ARG A 344 -14.62 0.22 0.00
N LEU A 345 -13.66 1.09 0.31
CA LEU A 345 -12.22 0.84 0.10
C LEU A 345 -11.45 0.77 1.42
N LEU A 346 -10.51 -0.19 1.49
CA LEU A 346 -9.52 -0.30 2.57
C LEU A 346 -8.13 0.08 2.03
N ARG A 347 -7.63 1.24 2.46
CA ARG A 347 -6.38 1.84 1.96
C ARG A 347 -5.22 1.52 2.90
N ARG A 348 -4.08 1.12 2.33
CA ARG A 348 -2.83 0.76 3.04
C ARG A 348 -1.63 1.47 2.44
N HIS A 349 -1.77 2.78 2.21
CA HIS A 349 -0.75 3.59 1.56
C HIS A 349 0.42 3.91 2.49
N PHE A 350 1.59 4.07 1.89
CA PHE A 350 2.86 4.35 2.57
C PHE A 350 3.77 5.17 1.65
N GLU A 351 4.67 5.96 2.25
CA GLU A 351 5.58 6.84 1.52
C GLU A 351 6.77 6.05 0.97
N SER A 352 7.42 6.60 -0.05
CA SER A 352 8.63 6.07 -0.66
C SER A 352 9.57 7.22 -1.02
N ALA A 353 10.85 6.94 -0.83
CA ALA A 353 11.98 7.79 -1.20
C ALA A 353 12.81 7.16 -2.34
N ASP A 354 12.29 6.10 -2.98
CA ASP A 354 12.96 5.43 -4.09
C ASP A 354 13.31 6.44 -5.19
N ASP A 355 14.42 6.21 -5.87
CA ASP A 355 14.96 7.08 -6.93
C ASP A 355 15.24 8.54 -6.48
N GLY A 356 15.31 8.81 -5.18
CA GLY A 356 15.54 10.15 -4.63
C GLY A 356 14.36 11.11 -4.83
N VAL A 357 13.14 10.58 -4.92
CA VAL A 357 11.92 11.34 -5.18
C VAL A 357 10.91 11.11 -4.06
N ALA A 358 10.24 12.16 -3.61
CA ALA A 358 9.09 12.03 -2.71
C ALA A 358 7.91 11.40 -3.47
N SER A 359 7.51 10.19 -3.07
CA SER A 359 6.39 9.49 -3.67
C SER A 359 5.62 8.67 -2.64
N LEU A 360 4.43 8.20 -3.03
CA LEU A 360 3.55 7.38 -2.23
C LEU A 360 3.21 6.11 -3.01
N HIS A 361 3.32 4.96 -2.38
CA HIS A 361 2.65 3.75 -2.84
C HIS A 361 1.24 3.70 -2.25
N PHE A 362 0.25 3.50 -3.11
CA PHE A 362 -1.16 3.46 -2.73
C PHE A 362 -1.77 2.07 -3.01
N PRO A 363 -1.54 1.07 -2.15
CA PRO A 363 -2.38 -0.11 -2.10
C PRO A 363 -3.80 0.21 -1.60
N SER A 364 -4.81 -0.22 -2.34
CA SER A 364 -6.22 -0.22 -1.95
C SER A 364 -6.79 -1.61 -2.14
N LEU A 365 -7.57 -2.07 -1.17
CA LEU A 365 -8.27 -3.34 -1.18
C LEU A 365 -9.78 -3.10 -1.32
N GLN A 366 -10.43 -3.94 -2.13
CA GLN A 366 -11.85 -3.88 -2.43
C GLN A 366 -12.31 -5.22 -3.03
N ARG A 367 -13.62 -5.53 -2.98
CA ARG A 367 -14.15 -6.77 -3.60
C ARG A 367 -13.89 -6.83 -5.10
N GLY A 368 -14.03 -5.69 -5.79
CA GLY A 368 -13.80 -5.55 -7.22
C GLY A 368 -13.14 -4.22 -7.56
N ILE A 369 -12.25 -4.20 -8.55
CA ILE A 369 -11.49 -3.01 -8.95
C ILE A 369 -12.40 -1.85 -9.35
N SER A 370 -13.59 -2.10 -9.88
CA SER A 370 -14.55 -1.07 -10.28
C SER A 370 -14.90 -0.12 -9.13
N ALA A 371 -14.97 -0.62 -7.89
CA ALA A 371 -15.19 0.23 -6.71
C ALA A 371 -14.07 1.26 -6.51
N PHE A 372 -12.81 0.86 -6.75
CA PHE A 372 -11.68 1.79 -6.70
C PHE A 372 -11.74 2.81 -7.84
N GLU A 373 -12.09 2.36 -9.05
CA GLU A 373 -12.21 3.23 -10.22
C GLU A 373 -13.29 4.31 -10.04
N GLU A 374 -14.45 3.95 -9.51
CA GLU A 374 -15.55 4.87 -9.19
C GLU A 374 -15.13 5.95 -8.17
N VAL A 375 -14.44 5.54 -7.11
CA VAL A 375 -13.91 6.49 -6.12
C VAL A 375 -12.86 7.41 -6.75
N ARG A 376 -11.97 6.89 -7.60
CA ARG A 376 -11.03 7.77 -8.31
C ARG A 376 -11.71 8.69 -9.30
N GLU A 377 -12.75 8.24 -10.01
CA GLU A 377 -13.52 9.11 -10.89
C GLU A 377 -14.13 10.27 -10.10
N ALA A 378 -14.75 9.99 -8.96
CA ALA A 378 -15.27 11.02 -8.06
C ALA A 378 -14.17 11.98 -7.58
N MET A 379 -13.00 11.47 -7.23
CA MET A 379 -11.86 12.28 -6.81
C MET A 379 -11.27 13.16 -7.92
N ASN A 380 -11.51 12.85 -9.20
CA ASN A 380 -11.09 13.73 -10.30
C ASN A 380 -11.85 15.07 -10.29
N GLY A 381 -13.06 15.10 -9.74
CA GLY A 381 -13.87 16.32 -9.62
C GLY A 381 -14.11 17.02 -10.97
N THR A 382 -14.18 16.26 -12.07
CA THR A 382 -14.39 16.82 -13.42
C THR A 382 -15.75 17.52 -13.53
N ASP A 383 -16.75 17.01 -12.80
CA ASP A 383 -18.10 17.56 -12.64
C ASP A 383 -18.14 18.92 -11.92
N LEU A 384 -17.06 19.32 -11.25
CA LEU A 384 -16.97 20.57 -10.49
C LEU A 384 -16.21 21.66 -11.26
N THR A 385 -15.69 21.34 -12.45
CA THR A 385 -14.90 22.28 -13.26
C THR A 385 -15.71 23.35 -13.98
N ASP A 386 -17.04 23.31 -13.84
CA ASP A 386 -17.94 24.37 -14.27
C ASP A 386 -17.93 25.57 -13.31
N VAL A 387 -17.46 25.38 -12.08
CA VAL A 387 -17.17 26.46 -11.13
C VAL A 387 -15.84 27.12 -11.54
N PRO A 388 -15.81 28.43 -11.90
CA PRO A 388 -14.63 29.04 -12.55
C PRO A 388 -13.31 28.98 -11.77
N THR A 389 -13.39 28.90 -10.45
CA THR A 389 -12.24 28.83 -9.52
C THR A 389 -11.71 27.41 -9.34
N VAL A 390 -12.50 26.39 -9.64
CA VAL A 390 -12.10 24.98 -9.55
C VAL A 390 -11.74 24.49 -10.95
N ARG A 391 -10.47 24.16 -11.16
CA ARG A 391 -10.00 23.57 -12.42
C ARG A 391 -9.57 22.14 -12.20
N GLN A 392 -9.18 21.47 -13.28
CA GLN A 392 -8.71 20.08 -13.22
C GLN A 392 -7.68 19.81 -12.11
N ARG A 393 -6.70 20.71 -11.93
CA ARG A 393 -5.69 20.59 -10.87
C ARG A 393 -5.62 21.79 -9.91
N VAL A 394 -6.37 22.86 -10.15
CA VAL A 394 -6.35 24.07 -9.30
C VAL A 394 -7.58 24.04 -8.40
N ASN A 395 -7.37 24.20 -7.08
CA ASN A 395 -8.42 24.21 -6.05
C ASN A 395 -9.32 22.96 -6.01
N ASN A 396 -8.85 21.87 -6.62
CA ASN A 396 -9.58 20.61 -6.76
C ASN A 396 -8.93 19.53 -5.88
N GLY A 397 -8.97 19.77 -4.57
CA GLY A 397 -8.23 19.02 -3.56
C GLY A 397 -6.72 19.07 -3.80
N ILE A 398 -6.06 17.92 -3.64
CA ILE A 398 -4.59 17.81 -3.76
C ILE A 398 -4.09 17.46 -5.17
N LEU A 399 -4.95 17.50 -6.20
CA LEU A 399 -4.58 17.09 -7.57
C LEU A 399 -3.44 17.91 -8.19
N GLU A 400 -3.17 19.10 -7.65
CA GLU A 400 -2.00 19.92 -8.02
C GLU A 400 -0.67 19.25 -7.67
N TYR A 401 -0.63 18.56 -6.53
CA TYR A 401 0.61 18.12 -5.87
C TYR A 401 0.91 16.64 -6.12
N ILE A 402 -0.02 15.88 -6.70
CA ILE A 402 0.14 14.43 -6.89
C ILE A 402 0.10 14.01 -8.36
N PHE A 403 0.98 13.08 -8.73
CA PHE A 403 1.17 12.63 -10.10
C PHE A 403 1.32 11.12 -10.15
N VAL A 404 0.27 10.43 -10.57
CA VAL A 404 0.32 8.97 -10.74
C VAL A 404 1.34 8.62 -11.83
N LYS A 405 2.30 7.78 -11.47
CA LYS A 405 3.36 7.29 -12.35
C LYS A 405 3.11 5.87 -12.82
N ARG A 406 2.58 5.04 -11.92
CA ARG A 406 2.33 3.63 -12.20
C ARG A 406 1.00 3.16 -11.61
N ARG A 407 0.38 2.17 -12.23
CA ARG A 407 -0.84 1.49 -11.73
C ARG A 407 -0.81 0.00 -12.07
N GLY A 408 -1.21 -0.84 -11.13
CA GLY A 408 -1.46 -2.26 -11.35
C GLY A 408 -2.69 -2.73 -10.59
N ASN A 409 -3.36 -3.74 -11.14
CA ASN A 409 -4.51 -4.42 -10.53
C ASN A 409 -4.15 -5.88 -10.30
N PHE A 410 -4.47 -6.40 -9.12
CA PHE A 410 -4.11 -7.76 -8.71
C PHE A 410 -5.23 -8.41 -7.91
N LEU A 411 -5.35 -9.74 -8.00
CA LEU A 411 -6.16 -10.56 -7.11
C LEU A 411 -5.26 -11.10 -6.00
N VAL A 412 -5.64 -10.91 -4.74
CA VAL A 412 -5.00 -11.53 -3.57
C VAL A 412 -5.82 -12.76 -3.22
N PRO A 413 -5.41 -13.98 -3.60
CA PRO A 413 -6.17 -15.19 -3.31
C PRO A 413 -6.18 -15.53 -1.81
N PRO A 414 -7.05 -16.44 -1.36
CA PRO A 414 -6.90 -17.10 -0.07
C PRO A 414 -5.55 -17.82 0.02
N ARG A 415 -5.06 -17.98 1.24
CA ARG A 415 -3.74 -18.54 1.53
C ARG A 415 -3.60 -19.97 1.03
N GLU A 416 -4.67 -20.75 1.12
CA GLU A 416 -4.72 -22.16 0.75
C GLU A 416 -4.44 -22.37 -0.75
N ILE A 417 -4.79 -21.38 -1.59
CA ILE A 417 -4.62 -21.44 -3.05
C ILE A 417 -3.66 -20.36 -3.57
N ARG A 418 -2.79 -19.84 -2.70
CA ARG A 418 -1.93 -18.69 -3.01
C ARG A 418 -0.79 -18.98 -3.98
N ALA A 419 -0.42 -20.24 -4.14
CA ALA A 419 0.74 -20.63 -4.94
C ALA A 419 0.34 -20.88 -6.39
N LEU A 420 0.32 -19.79 -7.18
CA LEU A 420 0.02 -19.81 -8.62
C LEU A 420 -1.36 -20.44 -8.92
N PRO A 421 -2.49 -19.88 -8.46
CA PRO A 421 -3.82 -20.46 -8.69
C PRO A 421 -4.21 -20.49 -10.19
N THR A 422 -5.01 -21.48 -10.60
CA THR A 422 -5.72 -21.43 -11.88
C THR A 422 -6.83 -20.38 -11.84
N PRO A 423 -7.40 -19.99 -12.99
CA PRO A 423 -8.59 -19.13 -13.06
C PRO A 423 -9.81 -19.69 -12.31
N THR A 424 -9.85 -21.00 -12.06
CA THR A 424 -10.90 -21.70 -11.31
C THR A 424 -10.61 -21.86 -9.82
N GLY A 425 -9.53 -21.25 -9.32
CA GLY A 425 -9.18 -21.28 -7.89
C GLY A 425 -8.54 -22.60 -7.43
N GLU A 426 -7.99 -23.37 -8.35
CA GLU A 426 -7.29 -24.63 -8.04
C GLU A 426 -5.78 -24.44 -8.05
N VAL A 427 -5.05 -25.30 -7.33
CA VAL A 427 -3.57 -25.35 -7.36
C VAL A 427 -3.09 -26.77 -7.69
N PRO A 428 -3.17 -27.20 -8.98
CA PRO A 428 -2.82 -28.57 -9.37
C PRO A 428 -1.46 -29.05 -8.83
N GLY A 429 -1.41 -30.26 -8.28
CA GLY A 429 -0.20 -30.84 -7.73
C GLY A 429 0.12 -30.45 -6.27
N LEU A 430 -0.61 -29.49 -5.68
CA LEU A 430 -0.63 -29.27 -4.24
C LEU A 430 -1.84 -30.00 -3.65
N ALA A 431 -1.65 -30.66 -2.50
CA ALA A 431 -2.76 -31.28 -1.79
C ALA A 431 -3.64 -30.20 -1.14
N ASP A 432 -4.96 -30.34 -1.28
CA ASP A 432 -5.97 -29.49 -0.63
C ASP A 432 -5.84 -29.46 0.90
#